data_AF-A0A928IB63-F1
#
_entry.id   AF-A0A928IB63-F1
#
_cell.length_a   1.000
_cell.length_b   1.000
_cell.length_c   1.000
_cell.angle_alpha   90.00
_cell.angle_beta   90.00
_cell.angle_gamma   90.00
#
_symmetry.space_group_name_H-M   'P 1'
#
loop_
_entity.id
_entity.type
_entity.pdbx_description
1 polymer ?
#
loop_
_entity_poly.entity_id
_entity_poly.type
_entity_poly.pdbx_seq_one_letter_code
_entity_poly.pdbx_strand_id
1 'polypeptide(L)'
;MSKRKKKNPTKEKVESITRSAFAKLDKKLLLKVFINFILVFSVYRILVDLGERYENPLILEITVYSYIVITGILSILFIIWNRGLSNDVPTKEQLNDEMTDEEKEKFITDLITSRKKAKKVLLYLIPFIFTLLLDAIVLVFFSSLA
;
A
#
# COMPACT_ATOMS: atom_id res chain seq x y z
N MET A 1 33.89 -0.52 37.38
CA MET A 1 34.17 0.12 36.07
C MET A 1 33.02 -0.11 35.11
N SER A 2 32.15 0.89 34.93
CA SER A 2 30.99 0.81 34.04
C SER A 2 31.43 1.00 32.59
N LYS A 3 31.39 -0.07 31.79
CA LYS A 3 31.61 -0.01 30.34
C LYS A 3 30.43 0.75 29.70
N ARG A 4 30.55 2.08 29.59
CA ARG A 4 29.64 2.88 28.74
C ARG A 4 29.82 2.42 27.30
N LYS A 5 28.90 1.57 26.80
CA LYS A 5 28.79 1.24 25.38
C LYS A 5 28.68 2.54 24.61
N LYS A 6 29.70 2.88 23.79
CA LYS A 6 29.61 3.99 22.82
C LYS A 6 28.41 3.71 21.92
N LYS A 7 27.34 4.48 22.10
CA LYS A 7 26.17 4.43 21.23
C LYS A 7 26.60 4.85 19.82
N ASN A 8 26.26 4.02 18.85
CA ASN A 8 26.65 4.23 17.46
C ASN A 8 25.69 5.27 16.86
N PRO A 9 26.16 6.47 16.45
CA PRO A 9 25.29 7.59 16.07
C PRO A 9 24.36 7.27 14.90
N THR A 10 24.75 6.35 14.02
CA THR A 10 23.91 5.86 12.91
C THR A 10 22.71 5.06 13.40
N LYS A 11 22.87 4.22 14.43
CA LYS A 11 21.75 3.46 15.02
C LYS A 11 20.77 4.38 15.71
N GLU A 12 21.26 5.38 16.43
CA GLU A 12 20.42 6.34 17.15
C GLU A 12 19.61 7.23 16.18
N LYS A 13 20.21 7.60 15.04
CA LYS A 13 19.52 8.33 13.96
C LYS A 13 18.43 7.49 13.28
N VAL A 14 18.71 6.23 12.92
CA VAL A 14 17.70 5.32 12.33
C VAL A 14 16.56 5.03 13.31
N GLU A 15 16.89 4.84 14.59
CA GLU A 15 15.91 4.60 15.64
C GLU A 15 15.02 5.83 15.88
N SER A 16 15.57 7.05 15.79
CA SER A 16 14.78 8.29 15.88
C SER A 16 13.84 8.48 14.68
N ILE A 17 14.29 8.16 13.46
CA ILE A 17 13.50 8.28 12.23
C ILE A 17 12.35 7.28 12.26
N THR A 18 12.63 6.02 12.56
CA THR A 18 11.61 4.98 12.70
C THR A 18 10.62 5.34 13.80
N ARG A 19 11.06 5.71 15.00
CA ARG A 19 10.15 6.15 16.08
C ARG A 19 9.26 7.33 15.66
N SER A 20 9.79 8.32 14.94
CA SER A 20 9.00 9.45 14.43
C SER A 20 7.98 9.06 13.35
N ALA A 21 8.33 8.11 12.49
CA ALA A 21 7.45 7.59 11.45
C ALA A 21 6.30 6.76 12.08
N PHE A 22 6.63 5.88 13.03
CA PHE A 22 5.65 5.08 13.77
C PHE A 22 4.79 5.94 14.72
N ALA A 23 5.34 7.01 15.30
CA ALA A 23 4.58 7.94 16.14
C ALA A 23 3.50 8.71 15.37
N LYS A 24 3.68 8.88 14.05
CA LYS A 24 2.70 9.52 13.16
C LYS A 24 1.68 8.54 12.57
N LEU A 25 1.75 7.25 12.87
CA LEU A 25 0.79 6.27 12.36
C LEU A 25 -0.54 6.40 13.10
N ASP A 26 -1.59 6.70 12.34
CA ASP A 26 -2.95 6.67 12.83
C ASP A 26 -3.35 5.21 13.12
N LYS A 27 -3.46 4.87 14.40
CA LYS A 27 -3.88 3.53 14.85
C LYS A 27 -5.22 3.10 14.24
N LYS A 28 -6.15 4.03 14.01
CA LYS A 28 -7.44 3.71 13.36
C LYS A 28 -7.25 3.35 11.90
N LEU A 29 -6.37 4.05 11.19
CA LEU A 29 -6.03 3.72 9.81
C LEU A 29 -5.35 2.35 9.74
N LEU A 30 -4.41 2.09 10.65
CA LEU A 30 -3.68 0.83 10.73
C LEU A 30 -4.64 -0.34 11.01
N LEU A 31 -5.60 -0.16 11.92
CA LEU A 31 -6.65 -1.14 12.17
C LEU A 31 -7.52 -1.39 10.93
N LYS A 32 -7.89 -0.34 10.18
CA LYS A 32 -8.64 -0.51 8.92
C LYS A 32 -7.85 -1.28 7.86
N VAL A 33 -6.54 -1.00 7.72
CA VAL A 33 -5.66 -1.77 6.83
C VAL A 33 -5.63 -3.23 7.27
N PHE A 34 -5.46 -3.47 8.56
CA PHE A 34 -5.37 -4.82 9.11
C PHE A 34 -6.67 -5.64 8.92
N ILE A 35 -7.83 -5.03 9.16
CA ILE A 35 -9.13 -5.67 8.92
C ILE A 35 -9.30 -5.98 7.42
N ASN A 36 -8.99 -5.02 6.54
CA ASN A 36 -9.05 -5.27 5.09
C ASN A 36 -8.08 -6.37 4.66
N PHE A 37 -6.89 -6.42 5.24
CA PHE A 37 -5.92 -7.49 4.99
C PHE A 37 -6.48 -8.85 5.38
N ILE A 38 -7.00 -9.01 6.60
CA ILE A 38 -7.61 -10.28 7.03
C ILE A 38 -8.72 -10.70 6.06
N LEU A 39 -9.57 -9.76 5.65
CA LEU A 39 -10.69 -10.05 4.76
C LEU A 39 -10.21 -10.50 3.38
N VAL A 40 -9.32 -9.73 2.74
CA VAL A 40 -8.77 -10.04 1.41
C VAL A 40 -8.00 -11.36 1.44
N PHE A 41 -7.14 -11.55 2.45
CA PHE A 41 -6.35 -12.75 2.63
C PHE A 41 -7.22 -13.99 2.82
N SER A 42 -8.24 -13.90 3.67
CA SER A 42 -9.15 -15.03 3.95
C SER A 42 -9.95 -15.42 2.72
N VAL A 43 -10.52 -14.45 1.99
CA VAL A 43 -11.25 -14.72 0.75
C VAL A 43 -10.35 -15.37 -0.28
N TYR A 44 -9.15 -14.82 -0.49
CA TYR A 44 -8.18 -15.40 -1.42
C TYR A 44 -7.81 -16.84 -1.03
N ARG A 45 -7.49 -17.09 0.24
CA ARG A 45 -7.12 -18.43 0.72
C ARG A 45 -8.25 -19.43 0.62
N ILE A 46 -9.49 -19.04 0.92
CA ILE A 46 -10.65 -19.92 0.76
C ILE A 46 -10.83 -20.31 -0.72
N LEU A 47 -10.70 -19.35 -1.65
CA LEU A 47 -10.85 -19.64 -3.07
C LEU A 47 -9.74 -20.56 -3.60
N VAL A 48 -8.50 -20.37 -3.14
CA VAL A 48 -7.38 -21.26 -3.45
C VAL A 48 -7.60 -22.66 -2.87
N ASP A 49 -7.96 -22.76 -1.58
CA ASP A 49 -8.24 -24.05 -0.91
C ASP A 49 -9.39 -24.81 -1.59
N LEU A 50 -10.43 -24.11 -2.04
CA LEU A 50 -11.51 -24.72 -2.82
C LEU A 50 -11.00 -25.27 -4.16
N GLY A 51 -10.15 -24.52 -4.86
CA GLY A 51 -9.55 -24.99 -6.11
C GLY A 51 -8.68 -26.24 -5.92
N GLU A 52 -7.88 -26.27 -4.85
CA GLU A 52 -7.04 -27.42 -4.49
C GLU A 52 -7.88 -28.62 -4.04
N ARG A 53 -8.86 -28.41 -3.14
CA ARG A 53 -9.72 -29.46 -2.57
C ARG A 53 -10.53 -30.21 -3.62
N TYR A 54 -11.00 -29.51 -4.65
CA TYR A 54 -11.77 -30.10 -5.74
C TYR A 54 -10.91 -30.45 -6.96
N GLU A 55 -9.58 -30.33 -6.86
CA GLU A 55 -8.63 -30.55 -7.97
C GLU A 55 -9.07 -29.84 -9.26
N ASN A 56 -9.67 -28.65 -9.12
CA ASN A 56 -10.28 -27.93 -10.22
C ASN A 56 -9.35 -26.80 -10.70
N PRO A 57 -8.62 -27.00 -11.81
CA PRO A 57 -7.64 -26.03 -12.28
C PRO A 57 -8.31 -24.70 -12.68
N LEU A 58 -9.57 -24.73 -13.14
CA LEU A 58 -10.28 -23.52 -13.53
C LEU A 58 -10.53 -22.59 -12.33
N ILE A 59 -10.85 -23.13 -11.16
CA ILE A 59 -11.06 -22.32 -9.95
C ILE A 59 -9.75 -21.65 -9.54
N LEU A 60 -8.64 -22.40 -9.57
CA LEU A 60 -7.31 -21.86 -9.25
C LEU A 60 -6.90 -20.76 -10.24
N GLU A 61 -6.98 -21.03 -11.54
CA GLU A 61 -6.63 -20.07 -12.58
C GLU A 61 -7.48 -18.79 -12.47
N ILE A 62 -8.81 -18.91 -12.37
CA ILE A 62 -9.70 -17.75 -12.23
C ILE A 62 -9.37 -16.96 -10.96
N THR A 63 -9.11 -17.65 -9.85
CA THR A 63 -8.76 -17.01 -8.57
C THR A 63 -7.48 -16.20 -8.72
N VAL A 64 -6.41 -16.80 -9.24
CA VAL A 64 -5.11 -16.14 -9.40
C VAL A 64 -5.17 -15.00 -10.41
N TYR A 65 -5.76 -15.22 -11.59
CA TYR A 65 -5.85 -14.20 -12.63
C TYR A 65 -6.73 -13.02 -12.20
N SER A 66 -7.90 -13.28 -11.60
CA SER A 66 -8.75 -12.21 -11.09
C SER A 66 -8.04 -11.39 -10.02
N TYR A 67 -7.27 -12.06 -9.15
CA TYR A 67 -6.48 -11.39 -8.12
C TYR A 67 -5.42 -10.46 -8.71
N ILE A 68 -4.65 -10.94 -9.69
CA ILE A 68 -3.63 -10.16 -10.39
C ILE A 68 -4.26 -8.97 -11.11
N VAL A 69 -5.37 -9.18 -11.82
CA VAL A 69 -6.09 -8.12 -12.53
C VAL A 69 -6.60 -7.05 -11.58
N ILE A 70 -7.24 -7.43 -10.47
CA ILE A 70 -7.73 -6.48 -9.46
C ILE A 70 -6.57 -5.68 -8.85
N THR A 71 -5.47 -6.35 -8.50
CA THR A 71 -4.27 -5.70 -7.96
C THR A 71 -3.67 -4.72 -8.97
N GLY A 72 -3.62 -5.10 -10.25
CA GLY A 72 -3.16 -4.25 -11.34
C GLY A 72 -4.04 -2.99 -11.51
N ILE A 73 -5.37 -3.15 -11.51
CA ILE A 73 -6.32 -2.03 -11.58
C ILE A 73 -6.13 -1.08 -10.40
N LEU A 74 -6.04 -1.60 -9.17
CA LEU A 74 -5.80 -0.78 -7.98
C LEU A 74 -4.47 -0.03 -8.07
N SER A 75 -3.43 -0.67 -8.59
CA SER A 75 -2.11 -0.05 -8.80
C SER A 75 -2.18 1.11 -9.80
N ILE A 76 -2.86 0.90 -10.94
CA ILE A 76 -3.06 1.94 -11.96
C ILE A 76 -3.86 3.12 -11.39
N LEU A 77 -4.97 2.85 -10.69
CA LEU A 77 -5.78 3.88 -10.04
C LEU A 77 -4.97 4.69 -9.02
N PHE A 78 -4.13 4.01 -8.24
CA PHE A 78 -3.24 4.68 -7.31
C PHE A 78 -2.27 5.60 -8.03
N ILE A 79 -1.60 5.13 -9.09
CA ILE A 79 -0.64 5.93 -9.86
C ILE A 79 -1.31 7.16 -10.48
N ILE A 80 -2.47 6.99 -11.13
CA ILE A 80 -3.23 8.08 -11.77
C ILE A 80 -3.61 9.14 -10.74
N TRP A 81 -4.17 8.74 -9.59
CA TRP A 81 -4.62 9.69 -8.58
C TRP A 81 -3.50 10.27 -7.72
N ASN A 82 -2.34 9.62 -7.67
CA ASN A 82 -1.17 10.11 -6.96
C ASN A 82 -0.27 11.03 -7.81
N ARG A 83 -0.64 11.31 -9.09
CA ARG A 83 0.03 12.24 -10.03
C ARG A 83 1.56 12.36 -9.82
N GLY A 84 2.27 11.23 -9.83
CA GLY A 84 3.74 11.19 -9.74
C GLY A 84 4.35 11.20 -8.33
N LEU A 85 3.64 10.73 -7.29
CA LEU A 85 4.18 10.55 -5.92
C LEU A 85 4.62 11.85 -5.22
N SER A 86 4.26 13.02 -5.74
CA SER A 86 4.53 14.28 -5.05
C SER A 86 3.73 14.31 -3.74
N ASN A 87 4.43 14.49 -2.63
CA ASN A 87 3.85 14.51 -1.29
C ASN A 87 3.22 15.86 -0.91
N ASP A 88 3.53 16.94 -1.64
CA ASP A 88 3.14 18.30 -1.23
C ASP A 88 2.12 18.95 -2.15
N VAL A 89 1.07 19.56 -1.58
CA VAL A 89 0.10 20.32 -2.40
C VAL A 89 0.71 21.71 -2.57
N PRO A 90 1.02 22.16 -3.80
CA PRO A 90 1.62 23.46 -3.98
C PRO A 90 0.70 24.57 -3.50
N THR A 91 1.27 25.63 -2.93
CA THR A 91 0.55 26.87 -2.63
C THR A 91 0.26 27.63 -3.92
N LYS A 92 -0.73 28.53 -3.92
CA LYS A 92 -1.10 29.31 -5.12
C LYS A 92 0.07 30.10 -5.72
N GLU A 93 1.00 30.52 -4.88
CA GLU A 93 2.22 31.25 -5.22
C GLU A 93 3.26 30.38 -5.95
N GLN A 94 3.17 29.05 -5.82
CA GLN A 94 4.05 28.09 -6.49
C GLN A 94 3.51 27.67 -7.87
N LEU A 95 2.32 28.15 -8.25
CA LEU A 95 1.69 27.88 -9.53
C LEU A 95 2.02 29.00 -10.52
N ASN A 96 2.11 28.65 -11.81
CA ASN A 96 2.44 29.58 -12.89
C ASN A 96 1.66 30.90 -12.77
N ASP A 97 2.36 32.03 -12.91
CA ASP A 97 1.80 33.38 -12.82
C ASP A 97 0.82 33.70 -13.95
N GLU A 98 0.87 32.95 -15.05
CA GLU A 98 -0.08 33.04 -16.16
C GLU A 98 -1.45 32.43 -15.84
N MET A 99 -1.56 31.61 -14.80
CA MET A 99 -2.85 31.04 -14.40
C MET A 99 -3.67 32.08 -13.63
N THR A 100 -4.95 32.20 -13.98
CA THR A 100 -5.91 33.01 -13.20
C THR A 100 -6.11 32.43 -11.79
N ASP A 101 -6.56 33.26 -10.86
CA ASP A 101 -6.84 32.81 -9.49
C ASP A 101 -7.86 31.66 -9.44
N GLU A 102 -8.85 31.67 -10.33
CA GLU A 102 -9.85 30.60 -10.46
C GLU A 102 -9.22 29.28 -10.95
N GLU A 103 -8.32 29.34 -11.93
CA GLU A 103 -7.61 28.15 -12.43
C GLU A 103 -6.68 27.57 -11.37
N LYS A 104 -6.00 28.43 -10.60
CA LYS A 104 -5.14 28.02 -9.48
C LYS A 104 -5.96 27.30 -8.40
N GLU A 105 -7.12 27.84 -8.03
CA GLU A 105 -8.01 27.20 -7.05
C GLU A 105 -8.56 25.85 -7.52
N LYS A 106 -8.99 25.78 -8.79
CA LYS A 106 -9.50 24.54 -9.38
C LYS A 106 -8.41 23.46 -9.39
N PHE A 107 -7.19 23.82 -9.79
CA PHE A 107 -6.06 22.89 -9.81
C PHE A 107 -5.74 22.33 -8.42
N ILE A 108 -5.69 23.19 -7.39
CA ILE A 108 -5.43 22.77 -6.00
C ILE A 108 -6.55 21.86 -5.51
N THR A 109 -7.81 22.20 -5.79
CA THR A 109 -8.97 21.40 -5.37
C THR A 109 -8.96 20.00 -6.01
N ASP A 110 -8.63 19.92 -7.29
CA ASP A 110 -8.48 18.66 -8.01
C ASP A 110 -7.34 17.81 -7.45
N LEU A 111 -6.21 18.43 -7.09
CA LEU A 111 -5.09 17.75 -6.44
C LEU A 111 -5.47 17.17 -5.07
N ILE A 112 -6.14 17.97 -4.23
CA ILE A 112 -6.60 17.53 -2.90
C ILE A 112 -7.57 16.35 -3.05
N THR A 113 -8.50 16.45 -3.99
CA THR A 113 -9.50 15.40 -4.24
C THR A 113 -8.84 14.12 -4.74
N SER A 114 -7.89 14.24 -5.68
CA SER A 114 -7.12 13.11 -6.22
C SER A 114 -6.32 12.42 -5.11
N ARG A 115 -5.66 13.19 -4.22
CA ARG A 115 -4.96 12.61 -3.05
C ARG A 115 -5.87 11.87 -2.10
N LYS A 116 -7.06 12.40 -1.81
CA LYS A 116 -8.04 11.70 -0.97
C LYS A 116 -8.45 10.36 -1.61
N LYS A 117 -8.61 10.31 -2.94
CA LYS A 117 -8.89 9.07 -3.68
C LYS A 117 -7.69 8.10 -3.64
N ALA A 118 -6.47 8.58 -3.89
CA ALA A 118 -5.25 7.76 -3.82
C ALA A 118 -5.06 7.11 -2.44
N LYS A 119 -5.27 7.86 -1.35
CA LYS A 119 -5.23 7.32 0.02
C LYS A 119 -6.25 6.21 0.25
N LYS A 120 -7.46 6.35 -0.30
CA LYS A 120 -8.50 5.31 -0.22
C LYS A 120 -8.10 4.07 -1.01
N VAL A 121 -7.57 4.22 -2.24
CA VAL A 121 -7.07 3.08 -3.02
C VAL A 121 -5.95 2.37 -2.28
N LEU A 122 -5.03 3.12 -1.71
CA LEU A 122 -3.90 2.56 -0.96
C LEU A 122 -4.35 1.68 0.21
N LEU A 123 -5.47 2.03 0.87
CA LEU A 123 -6.08 1.22 1.93
C LEU A 123 -6.44 -0.20 1.46
N TYR A 124 -6.84 -0.36 0.20
CA TYR A 124 -7.17 -1.65 -0.41
C TYR A 124 -5.95 -2.28 -1.09
N LEU A 125 -5.14 -1.49 -1.78
CA LEU A 125 -3.98 -1.96 -2.52
C LEU A 125 -2.93 -2.62 -1.60
N ILE A 126 -2.70 -2.08 -0.40
CA ILE A 126 -1.76 -2.66 0.57
C ILE A 126 -2.15 -4.11 0.92
N PRO A 127 -3.37 -4.40 1.42
CA PRO A 127 -3.88 -5.76 1.60
C PRO A 127 -3.64 -6.71 0.42
N PHE A 128 -3.88 -6.23 -0.80
CA PHE A 128 -3.73 -7.04 -2.00
C PHE A 128 -2.27 -7.41 -2.27
N ILE A 129 -1.38 -6.42 -2.20
CA ILE A 129 0.07 -6.65 -2.36
C ILE A 129 0.59 -7.59 -1.26
N PHE A 130 0.22 -7.39 0.00
CA PHE A 130 0.70 -8.21 1.11
C PHE A 130 0.25 -9.67 1.01
N THR A 131 -0.98 -9.92 0.58
CA THR A 131 -1.48 -11.28 0.37
C THR A 131 -0.71 -11.97 -0.76
N LEU A 132 -0.47 -11.29 -1.89
CA LEU A 132 0.33 -11.83 -3.00
C LEU A 132 1.76 -12.14 -2.55
N LEU A 133 2.38 -11.25 -1.78
CA LEU A 133 3.72 -11.48 -1.22
C LEU A 133 3.75 -12.71 -0.30
N LEU A 134 2.78 -12.85 0.59
CA LEU A 134 2.69 -14.03 1.47
C LEU A 134 2.48 -15.31 0.68
N ASP A 135 1.64 -15.28 -0.35
CA ASP A 135 1.41 -16.44 -1.19
C ASP A 135 2.68 -16.82 -1.97
N ALA A 136 3.39 -15.85 -2.53
CA ALA A 136 4.67 -16.08 -3.19
C ALA A 136 5.72 -16.67 -2.22
N ILE A 137 5.78 -16.17 -0.98
CA ILE A 137 6.65 -16.72 0.07
C ILE A 137 6.27 -18.18 0.33
N VAL A 138 4.99 -18.48 0.57
CA VAL A 138 4.51 -19.85 0.81
C VAL A 138 4.89 -20.74 -0.37
N LEU A 139 4.58 -20.32 -1.59
CA LEU A 139 4.90 -21.08 -2.79
C LEU A 139 6.40 -21.38 -2.89
N VAL A 140 7.28 -20.39 -2.72
CA VAL A 140 8.74 -20.59 -2.79
C VAL A 140 9.25 -21.52 -1.68
N PHE A 141 8.80 -21.34 -0.43
CA PHE A 141 9.27 -22.17 0.68
C PHE A 141 8.82 -23.63 0.54
N PHE A 142 7.55 -23.86 0.20
CA PHE A 142 7.00 -25.22 0.07
C PHE A 142 7.45 -25.91 -1.23
N SER A 143 7.65 -25.18 -2.32
CA SER A 143 8.20 -25.76 -3.57
C SER A 143 9.68 -26.11 -3.47
N SER A 144 10.46 -25.45 -2.61
CA SER A 144 11.88 -25.79 -2.40
C SER A 144 12.11 -27.00 -1.47
N LEU A 145 11.06 -27.45 -0.78
CA LEU A 145 11.10 -28.57 0.18
C LEU A 145 10.56 -29.88 -0.41
N ALA A 146 10.02 -29.85 -1.64
CA ALA A 146 9.53 -31.01 -2.39
C ALA A 146 10.54 -31.42 -3.47
#